data_AF-A0A315BWM4-F1
#
_entry.id   AF-A0A315BWM4-F1
#
_cell.length_a   1.000
_cell.length_b   1.000
_cell.length_c   1.000
_cell.angle_alpha   90.00
_cell.angle_beta   90.00
_cell.angle_gamma   90.00
#
_symmetry.space_group_name_H-M   'P 1'
#
loop_
_entity.id
_entity.type
_entity.pdbx_description
1 polymer ?
#
loop_
_entity_poly.entity_id
_entity_poly.type
_entity_poly.pdbx_seq_one_letter_code
_entity_poly.pdbx_strand_id
1 'polypeptide(L)'
;MNTRKVPHWGAWLLVILSATGCANTPYADAPQWGQSVRHAVKAQTMNPDAGQKNLPPPGADGAVMKSAVDRYQSSFDKPPAPVNVMNIGLGGVAGSVGR
;
A
#
# COMPACT_ATOMS: atom_id res chain seq x y z
N MET A 1 -46.51 20.66 -25.70
CA MET A 1 -46.01 19.41 -25.09
C MET A 1 -45.52 18.51 -26.20
N ASN A 2 -44.19 18.40 -26.38
CA ASN A 2 -43.59 17.75 -27.54
C ASN A 2 -43.11 16.35 -27.15
N THR A 3 -43.92 15.32 -27.40
CA THR A 3 -43.59 13.92 -27.09
C THR A 3 -42.73 13.33 -28.20
N ARG A 4 -41.41 13.55 -28.13
CA ARG A 4 -40.46 12.85 -29.01
C ARG A 4 -40.58 11.34 -28.74
N LYS A 5 -41.04 10.59 -29.75
CA LYS A 5 -41.11 9.12 -29.76
C LYS A 5 -39.70 8.57 -29.53
N VAL A 6 -39.45 8.04 -28.33
CA VAL A 6 -38.17 7.41 -28.00
C VAL A 6 -38.06 6.13 -28.85
N PRO A 7 -36.97 5.91 -29.61
CA PRO A 7 -36.81 4.69 -30.39
C PRO A 7 -36.74 3.51 -29.43
N HIS A 8 -37.58 2.50 -29.69
CA HIS A 8 -37.71 1.28 -28.89
C HIS A 8 -36.34 0.59 -28.67
N TRP A 9 -35.44 0.66 -29.65
CA TRP A 9 -34.07 0.15 -29.50
C TRP A 9 -33.25 0.86 -28.41
N GLY A 10 -33.43 2.17 -28.23
CA GLY A 10 -32.80 2.93 -27.14
C GLY A 10 -33.32 2.53 -25.76
N ALA A 11 -34.61 2.15 -25.66
CA ALA A 11 -35.19 1.64 -24.43
C ALA A 11 -34.62 0.25 -24.07
N TRP A 12 -34.43 -0.64 -25.05
CA TRP A 12 -33.80 -1.95 -24.84
C TRP A 12 -32.33 -1.84 -24.39
N LEU A 13 -31.57 -0.91 -24.97
CA LEU A 13 -30.18 -0.65 -24.56
C LEU A 13 -30.07 -0.13 -23.12
N LEU A 14 -30.99 0.76 -22.71
CA LEU A 14 -31.06 1.25 -21.33
C LEU A 14 -31.40 0.14 -20.33
N VAL A 15 -32.30 -0.78 -20.69
CA VAL A 15 -32.65 -1.93 -19.85
C VAL A 15 -31.46 -2.87 -19.68
N ILE A 16 -30.72 -3.19 -20.75
CA ILE A 16 -29.53 -4.06 -20.69
C ILE A 16 -28.44 -3.42 -19.82
N LEU A 17 -28.21 -2.10 -19.95
CA LEU A 17 -27.21 -1.39 -19.16
C LEU A 17 -27.58 -1.29 -17.67
N SER A 18 -28.88 -1.24 -17.34
CA SER A 18 -29.33 -1.24 -15.95
C SER A 18 -29.21 -2.60 -15.26
N ALA A 19 -29.23 -3.69 -16.03
CA ALA A 19 -29.13 -5.05 -15.50
C ALA A 19 -27.70 -5.45 -15.07
N THR A 20 -26.65 -4.79 -15.56
CA THR A 20 -25.25 -5.11 -15.21
C THR A 20 -24.84 -4.65 -13.81
N GLY A 21 -25.66 -3.83 -13.13
CA GLY A 21 -25.38 -3.35 -11.77
C GLY A 21 -25.77 -4.32 -10.65
N CYS A 22 -26.65 -5.29 -10.92
CA CYS A 22 -27.21 -6.17 -9.88
C CYS A 22 -26.38 -7.41 -9.55
N ALA A 23 -25.24 -7.62 -10.23
CA ALA A 23 -24.36 -8.77 -10.02
C ALA A 23 -23.17 -8.47 -9.08
N ASN A 24 -23.25 -7.41 -8.26
CA ASN A 24 -22.20 -7.10 -7.29
C ASN A 24 -22.29 -8.08 -6.11
N THR A 25 -21.60 -9.22 -6.23
CA THR A 25 -21.42 -10.13 -5.10
C THR A 25 -20.63 -9.41 -4.00
N PRO A 26 -21.10 -9.42 -2.74
CA PRO A 26 -20.44 -8.72 -1.63
C PRO A 26 -19.04 -9.27 -1.27
N TYR A 27 -18.60 -10.35 -1.95
CA TYR A 27 -17.28 -10.96 -1.79
C TYR A 27 -16.45 -10.93 -3.08
N ALA A 28 -16.78 -10.06 -4.04
CA ALA A 28 -16.05 -9.94 -5.31
C ALA A 28 -14.54 -9.64 -5.09
N ASP A 29 -14.23 -8.99 -3.98
CA ASP A 29 -12.88 -8.59 -3.54
C ASP A 29 -12.21 -9.60 -2.60
N ALA A 30 -12.91 -10.66 -2.16
CA ALA A 30 -12.33 -11.72 -1.33
C ALA A 30 -11.03 -12.32 -1.90
N PRO A 31 -10.85 -12.48 -3.24
CA PRO A 31 -9.57 -12.91 -3.80
C PRO A 31 -8.42 -11.90 -3.63
N GLN A 32 -8.75 -10.61 -3.46
CA GLN A 32 -7.79 -9.52 -3.26
C GLN A 32 -7.47 -9.26 -1.78
N TRP A 33 -8.12 -9.99 -0.87
CA TRP A 33 -7.85 -9.86 0.55
C TRP A 33 -6.38 -10.18 0.87
N GLY A 34 -5.72 -9.28 1.59
CA GLY A 34 -4.31 -9.42 1.97
C GLY A 34 -3.30 -9.17 0.84
N GLN A 35 -3.72 -8.72 -0.35
CA GLN A 35 -2.79 -8.34 -1.42
C GLN A 35 -1.86 -7.19 -0.98
N SER A 36 -2.37 -6.19 -0.26
CA SER A 36 -1.56 -5.08 0.27
C SER A 36 -0.42 -5.57 1.17
N VAL A 37 -0.70 -6.52 2.07
CA VAL A 37 0.31 -7.12 2.96
C VAL A 37 1.31 -7.94 2.14
N ARG A 38 0.85 -8.75 1.20
CA ARG A 38 1.72 -9.53 0.30
C ARG A 38 2.61 -8.61 -0.53
N HIS A 39 2.10 -7.48 -0.99
CA HIS A 39 2.87 -6.45 -1.69
C HIS A 39 3.91 -5.79 -0.79
N ALA A 40 3.54 -5.42 0.44
CA ALA A 40 4.47 -4.84 1.41
C ALA A 40 5.61 -5.81 1.75
N VAL A 41 5.29 -7.08 2.01
CA VAL A 41 6.29 -8.13 2.26
C VAL A 41 7.21 -8.29 1.06
N LYS A 42 6.66 -8.37 -0.17
CA LYS A 42 7.48 -8.44 -1.39
C LYS A 42 8.40 -7.23 -1.56
N ALA A 43 7.92 -6.02 -1.24
CA ALA A 43 8.71 -4.80 -1.33
C ALA A 43 9.83 -4.71 -0.27
N GLN A 44 9.64 -5.33 0.90
CA GLN A 44 10.60 -5.33 2.01
C GLN A 44 11.55 -6.54 1.99
N THR A 45 11.26 -7.55 1.19
CA THR A 45 12.09 -8.76 1.10
C THR A 45 13.32 -8.47 0.25
N MET A 46 14.49 -8.35 0.90
CA MET A 46 15.77 -8.09 0.23
C MET A 46 16.20 -9.23 -0.70
N ASN A 47 15.98 -10.48 -0.30
CA ASN A 47 16.32 -11.66 -1.10
C ASN A 47 15.21 -12.73 -0.98
N PRO A 48 14.32 -12.87 -1.98
CA PRO A 48 13.25 -13.86 -1.95
C PRO A 48 13.74 -15.32 -2.09
N ASP A 49 14.95 -15.52 -2.64
CA ASP A 49 15.52 -16.85 -2.89
C ASP A 49 16.48 -17.32 -1.79
N ALA A 50 16.56 -16.61 -0.65
CA ALA A 50 17.60 -16.84 0.36
C ALA A 50 17.68 -18.28 0.89
N GLY A 51 16.57 -19.03 0.91
CA GLY A 51 16.53 -20.44 1.31
C GLY A 51 16.68 -21.45 0.15
N GLN A 52 16.61 -21.00 -1.10
CA GLN A 52 16.71 -21.85 -2.29
C GLN A 52 18.16 -22.03 -2.77
N LYS A 53 19.01 -21.06 -2.46
CA LYS A 53 20.42 -21.02 -2.86
C LYS A 53 21.28 -21.06 -1.60
N ASN A 54 22.09 -22.11 -1.43
CA ASN A 54 23.10 -22.20 -0.37
C ASN A 54 24.29 -21.27 -0.66
N LEU A 55 24.02 -19.97 -0.85
CA LEU A 55 25.06 -18.96 -0.99
C LEU A 55 25.55 -18.58 0.41
N PRO A 56 26.87 -18.48 0.63
CA PRO A 56 27.36 -17.90 1.86
C PRO A 56 26.79 -16.48 2.01
N PRO A 57 26.36 -16.10 3.23
CA PRO A 57 25.84 -14.75 3.47
C PRO A 57 26.90 -13.71 3.08
N PRO A 58 26.50 -12.49 2.68
CA PRO A 58 27.43 -11.41 2.44
C PRO A 58 28.34 -11.22 3.66
N GLY A 59 29.64 -11.44 3.49
CA GLY A 59 30.61 -11.22 4.55
C GLY A 59 30.78 -9.73 4.81
N ALA A 60 31.11 -9.37 6.05
CA ALA A 60 31.66 -8.06 6.37
C ALA A 60 33.11 -8.21 6.81
N ASP A 61 33.93 -7.21 6.55
CA ASP A 61 35.30 -7.19 7.06
C ASP A 61 35.33 -6.84 8.57
N GLY A 62 36.47 -7.11 9.21
CA GLY A 62 36.63 -6.84 10.64
C GLY A 62 36.56 -5.35 11.00
N ALA A 63 36.91 -4.45 10.08
CA ALA A 63 36.89 -3.01 10.31
C ALA A 63 35.45 -2.47 10.33
N VAL A 64 34.59 -2.92 9.41
CA VAL A 64 33.16 -2.65 9.35
C VAL A 64 32.50 -3.17 10.62
N MET A 65 32.81 -4.40 11.04
CA MET A 65 32.26 -4.98 12.28
C MET A 65 32.68 -4.20 13.53
N LYS A 66 33.96 -3.80 13.62
CA LYS A 66 34.41 -2.90 14.71
C LYS A 66 33.66 -1.57 14.68
N SER A 67 33.52 -0.95 13.52
CA SER A 67 32.81 0.34 13.39
C SER A 67 31.35 0.25 13.81
N ALA A 68 30.69 -0.89 13.58
CA ALA A 68 29.33 -1.16 14.03
C ALA A 68 29.23 -1.23 15.56
N VAL A 69 30.15 -1.94 16.21
CA VAL A 69 30.21 -2.03 17.68
C VAL A 69 30.53 -0.67 18.30
N ASP A 70 31.50 0.05 17.75
CA ASP A 70 31.88 1.39 18.22
C ASP A 70 30.68 2.35 18.10
N ARG A 71 29.94 2.29 16.98
CA ARG A 71 28.73 3.11 16.78
C ARG A 71 27.62 2.74 17.76
N TYR A 72 27.41 1.45 18.03
CA TYR A 72 26.44 0.99 19.02
C TYR A 72 26.76 1.54 20.42
N GLN A 73 28.01 1.43 20.86
CA GLN A 73 28.46 1.98 22.14
C GLN A 73 28.27 3.50 22.19
N SER A 74 28.69 4.21 21.13
CA SER A 74 28.57 5.67 21.06
C SER A 74 27.13 6.18 21.13
N SER A 75 26.14 5.36 20.75
CA SER A 75 24.73 5.72 20.78
C SER A 75 24.18 5.85 22.22
N PHE A 76 24.82 5.20 23.19
CA PHE A 76 24.48 5.33 24.61
C PHE A 76 25.13 6.56 25.25
N ASP A 77 26.36 6.89 24.83
CA ASP A 77 27.08 8.07 25.33
C ASP A 77 26.51 9.37 24.74
N LYS A 78 26.11 9.32 23.47
CA LYS A 78 25.58 10.45 22.71
C LYS A 78 24.29 10.02 22.05
N PRO A 79 23.16 10.04 22.80
CA PRO A 79 21.86 9.80 22.21
C PRO A 79 21.70 10.70 20.98
N PRO A 80 21.22 10.15 19.84
CA PRO A 80 20.93 10.96 18.68
C PRO A 80 20.05 12.15 19.09
N ALA A 81 20.40 13.35 18.63
CA ALA A 81 19.57 14.51 18.85
C ALA A 81 18.13 14.18 18.42
N PRO A 82 17.09 14.63 19.15
CA PRO A 82 15.71 14.38 18.78
C PRO A 82 15.51 14.78 17.32
N VAL A 83 15.35 13.79 16.45
CA VAL A 83 14.93 14.07 15.08
C VAL A 83 13.51 14.60 15.23
N ASN A 84 13.28 15.82 14.74
CA ASN A 84 11.95 16.40 14.70
C ASN A 84 11.08 15.46 13.87
N VAL A 85 10.31 14.61 14.56
CA VAL A 85 9.34 13.74 13.93
C VAL A 85 8.42 14.67 13.18
N MET A 86 8.35 14.55 11.86
CA MET A 86 7.28 15.19 11.11
C MET A 86 5.98 14.63 11.67
N ASN A 87 5.34 15.39 12.56
CA ASN A 87 3.99 15.14 12.99
C ASN A 87 3.11 15.45 11.79
N ILE A 88 2.97 14.48 10.88
CA ILE A 88 1.96 14.48 9.83
C ILE A 88 0.65 14.72 10.58
N GLY A 89 0.13 15.94 10.48
CA GLY A 89 -1.06 16.39 11.18
C GLY A 89 -2.28 15.64 10.67
N LEU A 90 -2.46 14.40 11.11
CA LEU A 90 -3.73 13.69 11.07
C LEU A 90 -4.57 14.14 12.28
N GLY A 91 -4.78 15.46 12.37
CA GLY A 91 -5.64 16.11 13.33
C GLY A 91 -6.78 16.78 12.56
N GLY A 92 -7.87 16.03 12.36
CA GLY A 92 -9.21 16.54 12.04
C GLY A 92 -9.33 17.59 10.93
N VAL A 93 -9.43 17.16 9.67
CA VAL A 93 -10.25 17.88 8.68
C VAL A 93 -11.71 17.43 8.81
N ALA A 94 -12.35 17.89 9.89
CA ALA A 94 -13.78 18.12 9.90
C ALA A 94 -14.02 19.54 9.38
N GLY A 95 -14.53 19.66 8.16
CA GLY A 95 -15.23 20.86 7.68
C GLY A 95 -14.37 21.96 7.06
N SER A 96 -14.19 21.90 5.74
CA SER A 96 -14.43 23.03 4.83
C SER A 96 -14.31 22.57 3.38
N VAL A 97 -15.36 21.91 2.92
CA VAL A 97 -15.67 21.86 1.49
C VAL A 97 -16.04 23.29 1.07
N GLY A 98 -15.26 23.83 0.13
CA GLY A 98 -15.78 24.52 -1.05
C GLY A 98 -16.45 25.87 -0.86
N ARG A 99 -15.75 26.89 -1.36
CA ARG A 99 -16.30 28.13 -1.91
C ARG A 99 -17.40 27.84 -2.94
#